data_AF-A0A8B6XGQ5-F1
#
_entry.id   AF-A0A8B6XGQ5-F1
#
_cell.length_a   1.000
_cell.length_b   1.000
_cell.length_c   1.000
_cell.angle_alpha   90.00
_cell.angle_beta   90.00
_cell.angle_gamma   90.00
#
_symmetry.space_group_name_H-M   'P 1'
#
loop_
_entity.id
_entity.type
_entity.pdbx_description
1 polymer ?
#
loop_
_entity_poly.entity_id
_entity_poly.type
_entity_poly.pdbx_seq_one_letter_code
_entity_poly.pdbx_strand_id
1 'polypeptide(L)'
;MDLSNDLKNELALIKTRTDKEESDVLEQFLAKCKTSEDVHILTVRYKHLLGEKYSSDWGASVYEPIKRPLKIAYLLNPDKIFYNEIDYVICNYLRNEGAEVIPFTYNDFFFKAHSNGIDLYINNEATELDGFLSYGYRSKENTEIYMHIVYMMEQKGVTCLHSYDIDRVLNSKLLQSIHFGKAKVPMPDTYQTFDIKSTKSLVALVDIAPCIIKLHDDYGGAGVSKIDHKDGIINIVGKNIWKKEYILLQKFVPDSIGRSIRVLCFNGKAFCITEYENLSGSIVSNLSFGNKFRLNSLMFHPKYSIYAEVAEKAVNSIGNILIAGVDVLDSHAEGIVVLEVNGFPDIFDNWLTTGKCGFQKLAECFINKIKSKF
;
A
#
# COMPACT_ATOMS: atom_id res chain seq x y z
N MET A 1 7.60 -35.93 5.82
CA MET A 1 6.46 -36.43 5.01
C MET A 1 7.00 -36.73 3.63
N ASP A 2 6.64 -37.88 3.05
CA ASP A 2 6.96 -38.17 1.67
C ASP A 2 6.25 -37.14 0.78
N LEU A 3 7.02 -36.36 0.02
CA LEU A 3 6.49 -35.45 -1.00
C LEU A 3 5.58 -36.25 -1.95
N SER A 4 4.45 -35.68 -2.38
CA SER A 4 3.60 -36.34 -3.37
C SER A 4 4.40 -36.61 -4.65
N ASN A 5 4.02 -37.63 -5.42
CA ASN A 5 4.75 -37.98 -6.65
C ASN A 5 4.77 -36.82 -7.66
N ASP A 6 3.72 -36.00 -7.69
CA ASP A 6 3.66 -34.80 -8.54
C ASP A 6 4.69 -33.74 -8.11
N LEU A 7 4.86 -33.54 -6.80
CA LEU A 7 5.85 -32.64 -6.23
C LEU A 7 7.29 -33.11 -6.48
N LYS A 8 7.53 -34.43 -6.43
CA LYS A 8 8.85 -35.02 -6.77
C LYS A 8 9.20 -34.82 -8.25
N ASN A 9 8.22 -34.94 -9.13
CA ASN A 9 8.40 -34.76 -10.57
C ASN A 9 8.69 -33.30 -10.94
N GLU A 10 7.96 -32.35 -10.34
CA GLU A 10 8.18 -30.92 -10.57
C GLU A 10 9.55 -30.47 -10.05
N LEU A 11 10.00 -31.03 -8.92
CA LEU A 11 11.34 -30.79 -8.37
C LEU A 11 12.46 -31.33 -9.26
N ALA A 12 12.29 -32.54 -9.78
CA ALA A 12 13.24 -33.13 -10.72
C ALA A 12 13.35 -32.28 -11.99
N LEU A 13 12.25 -31.71 -12.47
CA LEU A 13 12.22 -30.82 -13.62
C LEU A 13 13.00 -29.52 -13.37
N ILE A 14 12.83 -28.90 -12.20
CA ILE A 14 13.56 -27.66 -11.83
C ILE A 14 15.07 -27.94 -11.75
N LYS A 15 15.47 -29.04 -11.12
CA LYS A 15 16.89 -29.44 -11.00
C LYS A 15 17.59 -29.68 -12.33
N THR A 16 16.86 -30.06 -13.38
CA THR A 16 17.45 -30.22 -14.72
C THR A 16 17.74 -28.89 -15.44
N ARG A 17 17.30 -27.75 -14.86
CA ARG A 17 17.33 -26.43 -15.50
C ARG A 17 18.07 -25.36 -14.68
N THR A 18 18.66 -25.73 -13.55
CA THR A 18 19.41 -24.83 -12.64
C THR A 18 20.83 -25.34 -12.44
N ASP A 19 21.77 -24.48 -12.06
CA ASP A 19 23.12 -24.94 -11.75
C ASP A 19 23.20 -25.61 -10.35
N LYS A 20 24.38 -26.14 -10.02
CA LYS A 20 24.59 -26.93 -8.80
C LYS A 20 24.45 -26.09 -7.52
N GLU A 21 24.86 -24.82 -7.57
CA GLU A 21 24.83 -23.92 -6.42
C GLU A 21 23.39 -23.46 -6.14
N GLU A 22 22.62 -23.20 -7.20
CA GLU A 22 21.18 -22.91 -7.13
C GLU A 22 20.36 -24.12 -6.65
N SER A 23 20.70 -25.32 -7.10
CA SER A 23 20.04 -26.56 -6.64
C SER A 23 20.24 -26.79 -5.15
N ASP A 24 21.42 -26.51 -4.61
CA ASP A 24 21.73 -26.70 -3.18
C ASP A 24 20.95 -25.70 -2.31
N VAL A 25 20.75 -24.47 -2.79
CA VAL A 25 19.93 -23.45 -2.13
C VAL A 25 18.44 -23.85 -2.12
N LEU A 26 17.93 -24.32 -3.26
CA LEU A 26 16.54 -24.80 -3.38
C LEU A 26 16.27 -25.97 -2.42
N GLU A 27 17.21 -26.91 -2.30
CA GLU A 27 17.09 -28.03 -1.35
C GLU A 27 17.04 -27.58 0.12
N GLN A 28 17.82 -26.56 0.49
CA GLN A 28 17.79 -25.99 1.85
C GLN A 28 16.46 -25.29 2.17
N PHE A 29 15.81 -24.68 1.18
CA PHE A 29 14.48 -24.06 1.35
C PHE A 29 13.38 -25.11 1.43
N LEU A 30 13.43 -26.14 0.58
CA LEU A 30 12.45 -27.24 0.58
C LEU A 30 12.50 -28.08 1.86
N ALA A 31 13.69 -28.26 2.44
CA ALA A 31 13.84 -28.94 3.73
C ALA A 31 13.08 -28.25 4.88
N LYS A 32 12.64 -26.99 4.68
CA LYS A 32 11.84 -26.22 5.64
C LYS A 32 10.34 -26.28 5.37
N CYS A 33 9.90 -26.80 4.22
CA CYS A 33 8.49 -26.95 3.88
C CYS A 33 7.84 -28.07 4.69
N LYS A 34 6.62 -27.83 5.18
CA LYS A 34 5.87 -28.81 5.99
C LYS A 34 4.53 -29.21 5.36
N THR A 35 4.05 -28.44 4.39
CA THR A 35 2.74 -28.63 3.74
C THR A 35 2.86 -28.57 2.21
N SER A 36 1.83 -29.03 1.50
CA SER A 36 1.71 -28.90 0.04
C SER A 36 1.61 -27.45 -0.43
N GLU A 37 1.02 -26.58 0.39
CA GLU A 37 0.91 -25.14 0.16
C GLU A 37 2.29 -24.46 0.20
N ASP A 38 3.13 -24.83 1.18
CA ASP A 38 4.50 -24.30 1.31
C ASP A 38 5.33 -24.56 0.06
N VAL A 39 5.16 -25.75 -0.54
CA VAL A 39 5.87 -26.11 -1.75
C VAL A 39 5.27 -25.41 -2.97
N HIS A 40 3.94 -25.23 -3.05
CA HIS A 40 3.34 -24.47 -4.14
C HIS A 40 3.83 -23.02 -4.15
N ILE A 41 3.90 -22.37 -2.99
CA ILE A 41 4.41 -21.00 -2.83
C ILE A 41 5.90 -20.92 -3.18
N LEU A 42 6.71 -21.89 -2.75
CA LEU A 42 8.12 -21.96 -3.13
C LEU A 42 8.32 -22.19 -4.62
N THR A 43 7.50 -23.05 -5.24
CA THR A 43 7.48 -23.28 -6.68
C THR A 43 7.09 -22.02 -7.44
N VAL A 44 6.10 -21.24 -6.98
CA VAL A 44 5.74 -19.95 -7.58
C VAL A 44 6.87 -18.92 -7.44
N ARG A 45 7.47 -18.82 -6.24
CA ARG A 45 8.64 -17.95 -6.00
C ARG A 45 9.85 -18.32 -6.87
N TYR A 46 10.13 -19.61 -7.00
CA TYR A 46 11.28 -20.09 -7.78
C TYR A 46 11.03 -20.03 -9.29
N LYS A 47 9.78 -20.26 -9.74
CA LYS A 47 9.36 -20.02 -11.13
C LYS A 47 9.45 -18.55 -11.53
N HIS A 48 9.27 -17.63 -10.58
CA HIS A 48 9.48 -16.20 -10.79
C HIS A 48 10.97 -15.85 -10.89
N LEU A 49 11.82 -16.44 -10.04
CA LEU A 49 13.28 -16.30 -10.08
C LEU A 49 13.90 -16.83 -11.39
N LEU A 50 13.30 -17.87 -11.98
CA LEU A 50 13.67 -18.45 -13.28
C LEU A 50 12.98 -17.78 -14.48
N GLY A 51 12.08 -16.83 -14.22
CA GLY A 51 11.18 -16.22 -15.20
C GLY A 51 11.86 -15.33 -16.25
N GLU A 52 13.15 -15.02 -16.11
CA GLU A 52 13.89 -14.31 -17.17
C GLU A 52 14.27 -15.20 -18.36
N LYS A 53 14.08 -16.53 -18.31
CA LYS A 53 14.64 -17.43 -19.33
C LYS A 53 13.65 -18.15 -20.27
N TYR A 54 12.36 -18.28 -19.93
CA TYR A 54 11.41 -19.04 -20.76
C TYR A 54 9.95 -18.54 -20.64
N SER A 55 9.53 -17.63 -21.54
CA SER A 55 8.13 -17.23 -21.69
C SER A 55 7.40 -18.10 -22.72
N SER A 56 6.32 -18.77 -22.32
CA SER A 56 5.04 -18.90 -23.06
C SER A 56 4.14 -19.95 -22.39
N ASP A 57 2.85 -19.62 -22.37
CA ASP A 57 1.68 -20.48 -22.11
C ASP A 57 1.52 -21.12 -20.73
N TRP A 58 0.76 -20.46 -19.83
CA TRP A 58 0.08 -21.18 -18.75
C TRP A 58 -1.30 -20.58 -18.40
N GLY A 59 -2.35 -21.34 -18.75
CA GLY A 59 -3.54 -21.55 -17.90
C GLY A 59 -4.75 -20.61 -18.05
N ALA A 60 -5.55 -20.78 -19.09
CA ALA A 60 -6.89 -20.18 -19.20
C ALA A 60 -7.90 -20.87 -18.27
N SER A 61 -8.63 -20.09 -17.47
CA SER A 61 -9.92 -20.51 -16.90
C SER A 61 -11.03 -20.17 -17.91
N VAL A 62 -12.08 -20.99 -17.96
CA VAL A 62 -13.20 -20.83 -18.89
C VAL A 62 -14.03 -19.62 -18.44
N TYR A 63 -13.74 -18.46 -19.01
CA TYR A 63 -14.51 -17.22 -18.84
C TYR A 63 -15.51 -17.04 -19.99
N GLU A 64 -16.74 -16.61 -19.67
CA GLU A 64 -17.61 -16.03 -20.68
C GLU A 64 -16.99 -14.73 -21.23
N PRO A 65 -16.88 -14.58 -22.56
CA PRO A 65 -16.11 -13.51 -23.16
C PRO A 65 -16.78 -12.15 -22.95
N ILE A 66 -16.06 -11.22 -22.31
CA ILE A 66 -16.30 -9.79 -22.50
C ILE A 66 -16.04 -9.52 -23.99
N LYS A 67 -17.00 -8.93 -24.71
CA LYS A 67 -16.95 -8.72 -26.18
C LYS A 67 -15.69 -8.02 -26.71
N ARG A 68 -14.92 -7.35 -25.84
CA ARG A 68 -13.51 -6.96 -26.01
C ARG A 68 -12.82 -7.03 -24.64
N PRO A 69 -11.56 -7.46 -24.52
CA PRO A 69 -10.84 -7.38 -23.25
C PRO A 69 -10.72 -5.91 -22.81
N LEU A 70 -10.88 -5.64 -21.50
CA LEU A 70 -10.68 -4.31 -20.95
C LEU A 70 -9.22 -3.89 -21.13
N LYS A 71 -8.96 -2.67 -21.60
CA LYS A 71 -7.59 -2.15 -21.76
C LYS A 71 -7.18 -1.34 -20.54
N ILE A 72 -6.13 -1.79 -19.85
CA ILE A 72 -5.61 -1.16 -18.63
C ILE A 72 -4.17 -0.75 -18.86
N ALA A 73 -3.88 0.54 -18.71
CA ALA A 73 -2.50 1.00 -18.64
C ALA A 73 -1.96 0.86 -17.21
N TYR A 74 -0.78 0.28 -17.08
CA TYR A 74 -0.08 0.13 -15.81
C TYR A 74 1.21 0.94 -15.82
N LEU A 75 1.29 2.01 -15.04
CA LEU A 75 2.55 2.75 -14.87
C LEU A 75 3.44 2.00 -13.87
N LEU A 76 4.57 1.51 -14.35
CA LEU A 76 5.61 0.90 -13.50
C LEU A 76 6.15 1.92 -12.52
N ASN A 77 6.31 1.54 -11.26
CA ASN A 77 6.78 2.45 -10.23
C ASN A 77 8.23 2.89 -10.56
N PRO A 78 8.48 4.20 -10.75
CA PRO A 78 9.83 4.70 -11.07
C PRO A 78 10.81 4.53 -9.90
N ASP A 79 10.32 4.45 -8.66
CA ASP A 79 11.13 4.38 -7.44
C ASP A 79 11.38 2.93 -7.03
N LYS A 80 12.41 2.33 -7.63
CA LYS A 80 12.78 0.91 -7.51
C LYS A 80 13.17 0.41 -6.11
N ILE A 81 13.19 1.28 -5.10
CA ILE A 81 13.64 0.97 -3.74
C ILE A 81 12.63 0.05 -3.03
N PHE A 82 11.37 0.04 -3.49
CA PHE A 82 10.29 -0.72 -2.91
C PHE A 82 9.56 -1.49 -4.03
N TYR A 83 9.88 -2.78 -4.18
CA TYR A 83 9.03 -3.76 -4.85
C TYR A 83 8.99 -3.78 -6.39
N ASN A 84 10.13 -3.88 -7.07
CA ASN A 84 10.19 -4.08 -8.53
C ASN A 84 9.34 -5.25 -9.05
N GLU A 85 9.07 -6.27 -8.21
CA GLU A 85 8.28 -7.45 -8.56
C GLU A 85 6.77 -7.25 -8.37
N ILE A 86 6.33 -6.34 -7.49
CA ILE A 86 4.90 -6.15 -7.19
C ILE A 86 4.15 -5.64 -8.42
N ASP A 87 4.76 -4.74 -9.20
CA ASP A 87 4.14 -4.21 -10.41
C ASP A 87 3.77 -5.32 -11.40
N TYR A 88 4.70 -6.26 -11.64
CA TYR A 88 4.47 -7.40 -12.50
C TYR A 88 3.46 -8.39 -11.91
N VAL A 89 3.48 -8.60 -10.59
CA VAL A 89 2.47 -9.43 -9.91
C VAL A 89 1.08 -8.84 -10.12
N ILE A 90 0.87 -7.55 -9.91
CA ILE A 90 -0.43 -6.90 -10.11
C ILE A 90 -0.84 -6.97 -11.58
N CYS A 91 0.08 -6.68 -12.51
CA CYS A 91 -0.19 -6.84 -13.95
C CYS A 91 -0.69 -8.25 -14.30
N ASN A 92 -0.08 -9.29 -13.72
CA ASN A 92 -0.47 -10.67 -13.98
C ASN A 92 -1.85 -11.00 -13.40
N TYR A 93 -2.17 -10.55 -12.18
CA TYR A 93 -3.52 -10.73 -11.63
C TYR A 93 -4.57 -9.99 -12.46
N LEU A 94 -4.29 -8.79 -12.95
CA LEU A 94 -5.19 -8.08 -13.88
C LEU A 94 -5.41 -8.84 -15.19
N ARG A 95 -4.36 -9.46 -15.76
CA ARG A 95 -4.48 -10.33 -16.94
C ARG A 95 -5.30 -11.59 -16.67
N ASN A 96 -5.13 -12.20 -15.49
CA ASN A 96 -5.90 -13.37 -15.07
C ASN A 96 -7.41 -13.06 -14.92
N GLU A 97 -7.74 -11.81 -14.61
CA GLU A 97 -9.12 -11.30 -14.61
C GLU A 97 -9.64 -10.89 -16.02
N GLY A 98 -8.87 -11.19 -17.07
CA GLY A 98 -9.26 -11.03 -18.47
C GLY A 98 -8.97 -9.66 -19.08
N ALA A 99 -8.14 -8.82 -18.46
CA ALA A 99 -7.73 -7.54 -19.03
C ALA A 99 -6.50 -7.65 -19.94
N GLU A 100 -6.48 -6.81 -20.97
CA GLU A 100 -5.27 -6.46 -21.70
C GLU A 100 -4.52 -5.40 -20.88
N VAL A 101 -3.36 -5.76 -20.34
CA VAL A 101 -2.54 -4.86 -19.51
C VAL A 101 -1.33 -4.35 -20.28
N ILE A 102 -1.25 -3.03 -20.43
CA ILE A 102 -0.20 -2.29 -21.13
C ILE A 102 0.72 -1.66 -20.06
N PRO A 103 1.80 -2.32 -19.65
CA PRO A 103 2.79 -1.71 -18.76
C PRO A 103 3.56 -0.62 -19.52
N PHE A 104 3.87 0.48 -18.85
CA PHE A 104 4.64 1.58 -19.43
C PHE A 104 5.45 2.33 -18.37
N THR A 105 6.47 3.07 -18.80
CA THR A 105 7.24 4.02 -17.98
C THR A 105 7.01 5.45 -18.43
N TYR A 106 7.51 6.44 -17.69
CA TYR A 106 7.43 7.85 -18.12
C TYR A 106 8.08 8.13 -19.48
N ASN A 107 9.02 7.29 -19.93
CA ASN A 107 9.66 7.44 -21.24
C ASN A 107 8.76 7.00 -22.40
N ASP A 108 7.72 6.24 -22.11
CA ASP A 108 6.85 5.61 -23.10
C ASP A 108 5.50 6.34 -23.23
N PHE A 109 5.32 7.45 -22.52
CA PHE A 109 4.03 8.10 -22.37
C PHE A 109 4.09 9.60 -22.63
N PHE A 110 3.12 10.09 -23.40
CA PHE A 110 2.80 11.51 -23.48
C PHE A 110 1.34 11.70 -23.86
N PHE A 111 0.81 12.90 -23.64
CA PHE A 111 -0.51 13.28 -24.10
C PHE A 111 -0.45 14.59 -24.88
N LYS A 112 -1.43 14.79 -25.75
CA LYS A 112 -1.62 16.03 -26.50
C LYS A 112 -2.98 16.59 -26.13
N ALA A 113 -2.99 17.72 -25.42
CA ALA A 113 -4.20 18.50 -25.21
C ALA A 113 -4.42 19.45 -26.41
N HIS A 114 -5.65 19.52 -26.90
CA HIS A 114 -6.04 20.42 -27.99
C HIS A 114 -7.50 20.85 -27.84
N SER A 115 -7.98 21.74 -28.72
CA SER A 115 -9.32 22.33 -28.62
C SER A 115 -10.48 21.33 -28.62
N ASN A 116 -10.25 20.09 -29.07
CA ASN A 116 -11.29 19.07 -29.24
C ASN A 116 -11.14 17.91 -28.24
N GLY A 117 -10.14 17.94 -27.35
CA GLY A 117 -9.94 16.87 -26.38
C GLY A 117 -8.48 16.63 -26.01
N ILE A 118 -8.24 15.41 -25.53
CA ILE A 118 -6.93 14.93 -25.09
C ILE A 118 -6.66 13.61 -25.82
N ASP A 119 -5.60 13.60 -26.62
CA ASP A 119 -5.07 12.37 -27.22
C ASP A 119 -4.03 11.77 -26.27
N LEU A 120 -4.09 10.46 -26.07
CA LEU A 120 -3.15 9.71 -25.23
C LEU A 120 -2.25 8.83 -26.11
N TYR A 121 -0.95 8.85 -25.84
CA TYR A 121 0.03 8.01 -26.51
C TYR A 121 0.80 7.16 -25.50
N ILE A 122 0.86 5.86 -25.76
CA ILE A 122 1.70 4.90 -25.04
C ILE A 122 2.51 4.14 -26.09
N ASN A 123 3.83 4.00 -25.88
CA ASN A 123 4.76 3.40 -26.84
C ASN A 123 4.69 4.04 -28.24
N ASN A 124 4.48 5.37 -28.30
CA ASN A 124 4.26 6.14 -29.53
C ASN A 124 2.98 5.81 -30.32
N GLU A 125 2.04 5.08 -29.72
CA GLU A 125 0.77 4.73 -30.36
C GLU A 125 -0.42 5.40 -29.66
N ALA A 126 -1.35 5.94 -30.45
CA ALA A 126 -2.60 6.50 -29.92
C ALA A 126 -3.40 5.38 -29.23
N THR A 127 -3.67 5.55 -27.94
CA THR A 127 -4.19 4.48 -27.08
C THR A 127 -5.49 4.90 -26.38
N GLU A 128 -6.53 4.08 -26.55
CA GLU A 128 -7.76 4.17 -25.77
C GLU A 128 -7.73 3.20 -24.60
N LEU A 129 -8.14 3.66 -23.42
CA LEU A 129 -8.04 2.91 -22.17
C LEU A 129 -9.37 2.90 -21.43
N ASP A 130 -9.66 1.78 -20.76
CA ASP A 130 -10.79 1.66 -19.85
C ASP A 130 -10.34 1.91 -18.39
N GLY A 131 -9.09 1.57 -18.06
CA GLY A 131 -8.51 1.74 -16.73
C GLY A 131 -7.05 2.20 -16.70
N PHE A 132 -6.66 2.84 -15.60
CA PHE A 132 -5.28 3.24 -15.29
C PHE A 132 -4.92 2.85 -13.86
N LEU A 133 -3.77 2.19 -13.69
CA LEU A 133 -3.29 1.76 -12.38
C LEU A 133 -1.77 2.00 -12.25
N SER A 134 -1.34 2.34 -11.05
CA SER A 134 0.07 2.32 -10.64
C SER A 134 0.08 2.07 -9.14
N TYR A 135 1.05 1.32 -8.64
CA TYR A 135 1.05 0.91 -7.23
C TYR A 135 2.36 1.26 -6.53
N GLY A 136 2.26 1.54 -5.24
CA GLY A 136 3.39 1.81 -4.36
C GLY A 136 3.67 3.30 -4.16
N TYR A 137 4.49 3.56 -3.15
CA TYR A 137 4.95 4.90 -2.81
C TYR A 137 6.04 5.36 -3.76
N ARG A 138 6.16 6.68 -3.89
CA ARG A 138 7.04 7.35 -4.84
C ARG A 138 7.77 8.49 -4.15
N SER A 139 8.90 8.90 -4.70
CA SER A 139 9.54 10.14 -4.35
C SER A 139 8.60 11.33 -4.58
N LYS A 140 8.90 12.47 -3.97
CA LYS A 140 8.06 13.67 -4.12
C LYS A 140 7.88 14.07 -5.59
N GLU A 141 8.97 14.09 -6.35
CA GLU A 141 8.95 14.42 -7.78
C GLU A 141 8.09 13.44 -8.58
N ASN A 142 8.28 12.14 -8.37
CA ASN A 142 7.49 11.11 -9.07
C ASN A 142 6.01 11.10 -8.64
N THR A 143 5.72 11.50 -7.40
CA THR A 143 4.33 11.68 -6.92
C THR A 143 3.67 12.84 -7.65
N GLU A 144 4.34 13.98 -7.83
CA GLU A 144 3.80 15.11 -8.58
C GLU A 144 3.50 14.73 -10.04
N ILE A 145 4.41 14.02 -10.70
CA ILE A 145 4.20 13.50 -12.06
C ILE A 145 3.02 12.52 -12.10
N TYR A 146 2.98 11.55 -11.17
CA TYR A 146 1.89 10.59 -11.05
C TYR A 146 0.53 11.27 -10.91
N MET A 147 0.42 12.29 -10.05
CA MET A 147 -0.82 13.03 -9.84
C MET A 147 -1.30 13.74 -11.10
N HIS A 148 -0.40 14.30 -11.91
CA HIS A 148 -0.77 14.87 -13.21
C HIS A 148 -1.29 13.81 -14.20
N ILE A 149 -0.68 12.62 -14.21
CA ILE A 149 -1.13 11.50 -15.05
C ILE A 149 -2.53 11.05 -14.61
N VAL A 150 -2.75 10.82 -13.31
CA VAL A 150 -4.08 10.46 -12.77
C VAL A 150 -5.13 11.48 -13.18
N TYR A 151 -4.85 12.77 -12.97
CA TYR A 151 -5.78 13.84 -13.31
C TYR A 151 -6.14 13.85 -14.79
N MET A 152 -5.14 13.73 -15.68
CA MET A 152 -5.34 13.67 -17.13
C MET A 152 -6.16 12.43 -17.53
N MET A 153 -5.82 11.26 -16.98
CA MET A 153 -6.56 10.01 -17.23
C MET A 153 -8.04 10.16 -16.85
N GLU A 154 -8.33 10.79 -15.71
CA GLU A 154 -9.70 11.10 -15.29
C GLU A 154 -10.40 12.06 -16.26
N GLN A 155 -9.72 13.11 -16.76
CA GLN A 155 -10.28 14.01 -17.76
C GLN A 155 -10.61 13.31 -19.08
N LYS A 156 -9.85 12.28 -19.44
CA LYS A 156 -10.12 11.43 -20.62
C LYS A 156 -11.20 10.36 -20.37
N GLY A 157 -11.76 10.30 -19.15
CA GLY A 157 -12.75 9.32 -18.76
C GLY A 157 -12.17 7.93 -18.50
N VAL A 158 -10.88 7.79 -18.21
CA VAL A 158 -10.27 6.52 -17.80
C VAL A 158 -10.54 6.28 -16.31
N THR A 159 -10.82 5.03 -15.93
CA THR A 159 -11.03 4.67 -14.51
C THR A 159 -9.69 4.48 -13.80
N CYS A 160 -9.35 5.37 -12.86
CA CYS A 160 -8.12 5.27 -12.09
C CYS A 160 -8.30 4.44 -10.80
N LEU A 161 -7.24 3.80 -10.28
CA LEU A 161 -7.28 3.02 -9.04
C LEU A 161 -7.73 3.89 -7.85
N HIS A 162 -7.10 5.04 -7.72
CA HIS A 162 -7.63 6.14 -6.94
C HIS A 162 -7.83 7.35 -7.85
N SER A 163 -8.79 8.20 -7.49
CA SER A 163 -8.98 9.47 -8.17
C SER A 163 -7.98 10.50 -7.66
N TYR A 164 -7.74 11.56 -8.45
CA TYR A 164 -6.87 12.66 -8.07
C TYR A 164 -7.25 13.26 -6.70
N ASP A 165 -8.54 13.44 -6.44
CA ASP A 165 -9.02 13.99 -5.16
C ASP A 165 -8.77 13.03 -3.99
N ILE A 166 -8.92 11.73 -4.20
CA ILE A 166 -8.69 10.71 -3.17
C ILE A 166 -7.20 10.59 -2.88
N ASP A 167 -6.35 10.51 -3.91
CA ASP A 167 -4.90 10.46 -3.74
C ASP A 167 -4.37 11.72 -3.06
N ARG A 168 -4.92 12.91 -3.35
CA ARG A 168 -4.55 14.13 -2.64
C ARG A 168 -4.76 14.01 -1.13
N VAL A 169 -5.86 13.38 -0.69
CA VAL A 169 -6.13 13.16 0.73
C VAL A 169 -5.26 12.05 1.30
N LEU A 170 -5.12 10.91 0.60
CA LEU A 170 -4.32 9.78 1.05
C LEU A 170 -2.83 10.12 1.21
N ASN A 171 -2.31 11.06 0.42
CA ASN A 171 -0.93 11.52 0.54
C ASN A 171 -0.73 12.62 1.61
N SER A 172 -1.79 13.11 2.27
CA SER A 172 -1.68 14.18 3.28
C SER A 172 -2.26 13.77 4.63
N LYS A 173 -1.38 13.55 5.61
CA LYS A 173 -1.76 13.27 7.01
C LYS A 173 -2.65 14.38 7.61
N LEU A 174 -2.45 15.63 7.20
CA LEU A 174 -3.30 16.76 7.61
C LEU A 174 -4.72 16.61 7.07
N LEU A 175 -4.87 16.41 5.76
CA LEU A 175 -6.20 16.26 5.16
C LEU A 175 -6.94 15.07 5.78
N GLN A 176 -6.26 13.93 5.96
CA GLN A 176 -6.84 12.77 6.63
C GLN A 176 -7.37 13.11 8.03
N SER A 177 -6.58 13.80 8.87
CA SER A 177 -7.01 14.19 10.22
C SER A 177 -8.28 15.07 10.20
N ILE A 178 -8.45 15.93 9.21
CA ILE A 178 -9.64 16.77 9.05
C ILE A 178 -10.87 15.90 8.69
N HIS A 179 -10.71 14.94 7.77
CA HIS A 179 -11.75 13.98 7.44
C HIS A 179 -12.17 13.13 8.66
N PHE A 180 -11.19 12.64 9.42
CA PHE A 180 -11.41 11.87 10.65
C PHE A 180 -12.15 12.69 11.70
N GLY A 181 -11.75 13.94 11.93
CA GLY A 181 -12.41 14.84 12.87
C GLY A 181 -13.86 15.10 12.51
N LYS A 182 -14.15 15.38 11.23
CA LYS A 182 -15.51 15.59 10.73
C LYS A 182 -16.39 14.34 10.90
N ALA A 183 -15.85 13.16 10.61
CA ALA A 183 -16.58 11.89 10.70
C ALA A 183 -16.59 11.27 12.10
N LYS A 184 -15.93 11.92 13.08
CA LYS A 184 -15.75 11.40 14.45
C LYS A 184 -15.07 10.02 14.47
N VAL A 185 -14.08 9.83 13.62
CA VAL A 185 -13.19 8.65 13.65
C VAL A 185 -12.31 8.78 14.90
N PRO A 186 -12.18 7.74 15.73
CA PRO A 186 -11.28 7.82 16.89
C PRO A 186 -9.84 7.95 16.41
N MET A 187 -9.16 9.01 16.81
CA MET A 187 -7.76 9.29 16.51
C MET A 187 -7.13 9.99 17.71
N PRO A 188 -5.81 9.90 17.92
CA PRO A 188 -5.17 10.74 18.92
C PRO A 188 -5.30 12.21 18.52
N ASP A 189 -5.53 13.09 19.50
CA ASP A 189 -5.67 14.53 19.26
C ASP A 189 -4.51 15.03 18.40
N THR A 190 -4.85 15.68 17.30
CA THR A 190 -3.90 16.09 16.27
C THR A 190 -4.02 17.59 16.04
N TYR A 191 -2.87 18.26 16.01
CA TYR A 191 -2.75 19.71 15.98
C TYR A 191 -1.79 20.12 14.86
N GLN A 192 -2.12 21.22 14.20
CA GLN A 192 -1.25 21.90 13.24
C GLN A 192 -1.21 23.38 13.60
N THR A 193 -0.02 23.97 13.57
CA THR A 193 0.16 25.42 13.62
C THR A 193 1.01 25.86 12.43
N PHE A 194 0.81 27.09 11.97
CA PHE A 194 1.49 27.62 10.77
C PHE A 194 2.48 28.74 11.10
N ASP A 195 2.54 29.14 12.37
CA ASP A 195 3.42 30.18 12.86
C ASP A 195 3.81 29.94 14.32
N ILE A 196 4.94 30.51 14.75
CA ILE A 196 5.52 30.31 16.09
C ILE A 196 4.60 30.87 17.20
N LYS A 197 3.85 31.95 16.95
CA LYS A 197 2.96 32.56 17.95
C LYS A 197 1.80 31.62 18.26
N SER A 198 1.21 31.02 17.24
CA SER A 198 0.18 29.99 17.34
C SER A 198 0.73 28.73 18.03
N THR A 199 1.97 28.31 17.72
CA THR A 199 2.62 27.18 18.42
C THR A 199 2.80 27.44 19.92
N LYS A 200 3.27 28.64 20.28
CA LYS A 200 3.41 29.04 21.69
C LYS A 200 2.06 29.06 22.42
N SER A 201 1.02 29.53 21.73
CA SER A 201 -0.35 29.53 22.27
C SER A 201 -0.87 28.11 22.48
N LEU A 202 -0.64 27.20 21.52
CA LEU A 202 -1.01 25.79 21.60
C LEU A 202 -0.39 25.11 22.84
N VAL A 203 0.93 25.19 23.01
CA VAL A 203 1.59 24.50 24.13
C VAL A 203 1.27 25.10 25.50
N ALA A 204 0.81 26.35 25.55
CA ALA A 204 0.33 27.00 26.77
C ALA A 204 -1.09 26.56 27.14
N LEU A 205 -1.96 26.36 26.14
CA LEU A 205 -3.37 26.01 26.33
C LEU A 205 -3.60 24.50 26.50
N VAL A 206 -2.79 23.68 25.85
CA VAL A 206 -2.95 22.22 25.79
C VAL A 206 -1.73 21.55 26.39
N ASP A 207 -1.97 20.54 27.23
CA ASP A 207 -0.90 19.66 27.71
C ASP A 207 -0.57 18.59 26.67
N ILE A 208 0.10 19.03 25.62
CA ILE A 208 0.39 18.22 24.44
C ILE A 208 1.68 17.39 24.57
N ALA A 209 2.56 17.69 25.54
CA ALA A 209 3.82 16.96 25.69
C ALA A 209 3.67 15.79 26.69
N PRO A 210 4.17 14.57 26.39
CA PRO A 210 4.87 14.19 25.17
C PRO A 210 3.95 14.09 23.94
N CYS A 211 4.45 14.46 22.76
CA CYS A 211 3.74 14.31 21.48
C CYS A 211 4.59 13.58 20.44
N ILE A 212 3.91 13.06 19.43
CA ILE A 212 4.49 12.59 18.17
C ILE A 212 4.47 13.74 17.15
N ILE A 213 5.56 13.86 16.41
CA ILE A 213 5.70 14.78 15.29
C ILE A 213 5.68 13.97 14.01
N LYS A 214 4.87 14.42 13.05
CA LYS A 214 4.77 13.83 11.72
C LYS A 214 4.91 14.92 10.66
N LEU A 215 5.72 14.70 9.63
CA LEU A 215 5.69 15.51 8.42
C LEU A 215 4.37 15.31 7.67
N HIS A 216 3.94 16.29 6.87
CA HIS A 216 2.73 16.16 6.03
C HIS A 216 2.87 15.01 5.05
N ASP A 217 3.99 15.01 4.33
CA ASP A 217 4.30 14.12 3.23
C ASP A 217 5.60 13.38 3.58
N ASP A 218 5.47 12.20 4.17
CA ASP A 218 6.60 11.33 4.47
C ASP A 218 6.20 9.86 4.46
N TYR A 219 7.12 9.03 3.99
CA TYR A 219 6.94 7.60 3.75
C TYR A 219 7.84 6.77 4.68
N GLY A 220 7.38 5.59 5.08
CA GLY A 220 8.16 4.63 5.87
C GLY A 220 8.43 5.07 7.32
N GLY A 221 7.83 6.16 7.80
CA GLY A 221 7.98 6.63 9.17
C GLY A 221 9.29 7.38 9.47
N ALA A 222 10.04 7.79 8.45
CA ALA A 222 11.34 8.48 8.59
C ALA A 222 11.26 9.83 9.33
N GLY A 223 10.09 10.47 9.30
CA GLY A 223 9.75 11.76 9.89
C GLY A 223 8.88 11.64 11.13
N VAL A 224 8.74 10.45 11.71
CA VAL A 224 8.01 10.23 12.97
C VAL A 224 8.98 10.29 14.14
N SER A 225 8.82 11.27 15.02
CA SER A 225 9.65 11.42 16.21
C SER A 225 8.82 11.81 17.43
N LYS A 226 9.29 11.40 18.62
CA LYS A 226 8.67 11.80 19.89
C LYS A 226 9.38 13.03 20.45
N ILE A 227 8.60 13.97 20.98
CA ILE A 227 9.11 15.11 21.75
C ILE A 227 8.48 15.09 23.13
N ASP A 228 9.33 15.15 24.16
CA ASP A 228 8.92 15.03 25.56
C ASP A 228 8.58 16.37 26.23
N HIS A 229 8.96 17.51 25.63
CA HIS A 229 8.87 18.82 26.29
C HIS A 229 8.35 19.92 25.38
N LYS A 230 7.57 20.85 25.95
CA LYS A 230 6.91 21.97 25.25
C LYS A 230 7.88 22.87 24.49
N ASP A 231 9.04 23.17 25.06
CA ASP A 231 10.07 23.98 24.38
C ASP A 231 10.66 23.27 23.16
N GLY A 232 10.75 21.94 23.20
CA GLY A 232 11.15 21.11 22.06
C GLY A 232 10.19 21.25 20.89
N ILE A 233 8.87 21.28 21.17
CA ILE A 233 7.82 21.48 20.17
C ILE A 233 7.95 22.85 19.51
N ILE A 234 8.11 23.92 20.29
CA ILE A 234 8.28 25.27 19.74
C ILE A 234 9.51 25.35 18.82
N ASN A 235 10.62 24.74 19.24
CA ASN A 235 11.88 24.77 18.49
C ASN A 235 11.78 24.04 17.14
N ILE A 236 11.24 22.81 17.15
CA ILE A 236 11.15 22.01 15.92
C ILE A 236 10.12 22.57 14.94
N VAL A 237 8.96 23.06 15.43
CA VAL A 237 7.97 23.74 14.59
C VAL A 237 8.57 24.99 13.98
N GLY A 238 9.28 25.79 14.79
CA GLY A 238 10.01 26.96 14.30
C GLY A 238 10.96 26.58 13.17
N LYS A 239 11.87 25.63 13.40
CA LYS A 239 12.85 25.17 12.40
C LYS A 239 12.20 24.70 11.09
N ASN A 240 11.09 23.97 11.17
CA ASN A 240 10.44 23.45 9.96
C ASN A 240 9.69 24.55 9.19
N ILE A 241 9.08 25.53 9.88
CA ILE A 241 8.51 26.72 9.23
C ILE A 241 9.59 27.47 8.42
N TRP A 242 10.81 27.61 8.97
CA TRP A 242 11.94 28.21 8.24
C TRP A 242 12.33 27.42 6.98
N LYS A 243 12.18 26.09 7.01
CA LYS A 243 12.39 25.20 5.86
C LYS A 243 11.20 25.14 4.90
N LYS A 244 10.10 25.84 5.21
CA LYS A 244 8.80 25.74 4.51
C LYS A 244 8.21 24.33 4.54
N GLU A 245 8.48 23.61 5.62
CA GLU A 245 7.94 22.29 5.92
C GLU A 245 6.96 22.43 7.09
N TYR A 246 5.74 21.90 6.93
CA TYR A 246 4.76 21.89 8.02
C TYR A 246 4.75 20.53 8.70
N ILE A 247 4.65 20.54 10.03
CA ILE A 247 4.56 19.33 10.84
C ILE A 247 3.26 19.26 11.63
N LEU A 248 2.68 18.08 11.67
CA LEU A 248 1.59 17.73 12.57
C LEU A 248 2.15 17.34 13.93
N LEU A 249 1.48 17.78 14.99
CA LEU A 249 1.72 17.37 16.36
C LEU A 249 0.55 16.47 16.78
N GLN A 250 0.82 15.24 17.17
CA GLN A 250 -0.20 14.28 17.56
C GLN A 250 0.05 13.79 18.98
N LYS A 251 -1.01 13.67 19.80
CA LYS A 251 -0.92 13.15 21.17
C LYS A 251 -0.23 11.79 21.18
N PHE A 252 0.73 11.61 22.08
CA PHE A 252 1.43 10.34 22.23
C PHE A 252 0.55 9.28 22.90
N VAL A 253 0.54 8.06 22.36
CA VAL A 253 -0.18 6.90 22.89
C VAL A 253 0.85 5.92 23.47
N PRO A 254 1.13 5.98 24.79
CA PRO A 254 2.31 5.36 25.40
C PRO A 254 2.24 3.83 25.52
N ASP A 255 1.04 3.25 25.54
CA ASP A 255 0.80 1.83 25.78
C ASP A 255 0.73 1.00 24.49
N SER A 256 1.02 1.61 23.34
CA SER A 256 1.09 0.94 22.03
C SER A 256 2.48 1.02 21.40
N ILE A 257 3.53 1.33 22.18
CA ILE A 257 4.90 1.44 21.68
C ILE A 257 5.33 0.14 21.00
N GLY A 258 5.86 0.28 19.77
CA GLY A 258 6.37 -0.85 19.00
C GLY A 258 5.28 -1.79 18.47
N ARG A 259 3.99 -1.48 18.65
CA ARG A 259 2.88 -2.29 18.12
C ARG A 259 1.92 -1.42 17.31
N SER A 260 1.61 -1.85 16.10
CA SER A 260 0.53 -1.26 15.31
C SER A 260 -0.25 -2.36 14.62
N ILE A 261 -1.53 -2.12 14.39
CA ILE A 261 -2.39 -3.03 13.64
C ILE A 261 -2.66 -2.38 12.29
N ARG A 262 -2.49 -3.13 11.21
CA ARG A 262 -2.90 -2.72 9.87
C ARG A 262 -4.14 -3.49 9.48
N VAL A 263 -5.19 -2.75 9.14
CA VAL A 263 -6.41 -3.30 8.53
C VAL A 263 -6.34 -3.03 7.04
N LEU A 264 -6.18 -4.07 6.23
CA LEU A 264 -6.28 -3.96 4.78
C LEU A 264 -7.77 -3.95 4.41
N CYS A 265 -8.19 -2.91 3.71
CA CYS A 265 -9.57 -2.70 3.28
C CYS A 265 -9.68 -2.75 1.75
N PHE A 266 -10.78 -3.32 1.25
CA PHE A 266 -11.22 -3.21 -0.13
C PHE A 266 -12.63 -2.62 -0.21
N ASN A 267 -12.85 -1.64 -1.08
CA ASN A 267 -14.12 -0.94 -1.26
C ASN A 267 -14.76 -0.49 0.07
N GLY A 268 -13.95 0.11 0.96
CA GLY A 268 -14.40 0.59 2.26
C GLY A 268 -14.72 -0.51 3.29
N LYS A 269 -14.38 -1.78 3.01
CA LYS A 269 -14.61 -2.95 3.89
C LYS A 269 -13.33 -3.64 4.31
N ALA A 270 -13.24 -4.06 5.57
CA ALA A 270 -12.07 -4.80 6.07
C ALA A 270 -11.95 -6.16 5.38
N PHE A 271 -10.73 -6.50 4.95
CA PHE A 271 -10.41 -7.74 4.26
C PHE A 271 -9.50 -8.65 5.09
N CYS A 272 -8.42 -8.09 5.63
CA CYS A 272 -7.56 -8.80 6.58
C CYS A 272 -6.93 -7.85 7.59
N ILE A 273 -6.47 -8.41 8.71
CA ILE A 273 -5.91 -7.64 9.83
C ILE A 273 -4.61 -8.30 10.28
N THR A 274 -3.54 -7.51 10.29
CA THR A 274 -2.20 -7.94 10.68
C THR A 274 -1.65 -6.99 11.73
N GLU A 275 -1.09 -7.54 12.79
CA GLU A 275 -0.30 -6.79 13.77
C GLU A 275 1.17 -6.78 13.37
N TYR A 276 1.78 -5.60 13.45
CA TYR A 276 3.20 -5.34 13.29
C TYR A 276 3.78 -5.06 14.66
N GLU A 277 4.70 -5.91 15.11
CA GLU A 277 5.38 -5.78 16.38
C GLU A 277 6.88 -5.61 16.17
N ASN A 278 7.41 -4.48 16.63
CA ASN A 278 8.82 -4.19 16.60
C ASN A 278 9.52 -4.76 17.83
N LEU A 279 10.52 -5.61 17.60
CA LEU A 279 11.27 -6.29 18.65
C LEU A 279 12.47 -5.49 19.17
N SER A 280 12.74 -4.29 18.60
CA SER A 280 13.84 -3.41 18.99
C SER A 280 13.49 -2.38 20.07
N GLY A 281 12.22 -2.26 20.46
CA GLY A 281 11.74 -1.25 21.40
C GLY A 281 11.61 0.17 20.82
N SER A 282 11.75 0.34 19.50
CA SER A 282 11.46 1.62 18.82
C SER A 282 9.96 1.95 18.83
N ILE A 283 9.65 3.25 18.82
CA ILE A 283 8.29 3.79 18.77
C ILE A 283 7.63 3.49 17.41
N VAL A 284 8.41 3.42 16.34
CA VAL A 284 7.92 3.12 15.00
C VAL A 284 7.90 1.61 14.78
N SER A 285 6.73 1.07 14.49
CA SER A 285 6.51 -0.36 14.21
C SER A 285 6.79 -0.74 12.75
N ASN A 286 6.76 0.23 11.83
CA ASN A 286 6.97 0.04 10.39
C ASN A 286 8.46 -0.02 10.02
N LEU A 287 8.78 -0.73 8.93
CA LEU A 287 10.13 -0.99 8.39
C LEU A 287 11.05 0.25 8.42
N SER A 288 11.90 0.34 9.44
CA SER A 288 13.16 1.07 9.37
C SER A 288 14.25 0.05 9.04
N PHE A 289 14.52 -0.18 7.75
CA PHE A 289 15.69 -0.79 7.07
C PHE A 289 16.68 -1.75 7.81
N GLY A 290 16.37 -2.30 8.98
CA GLY A 290 17.35 -3.01 9.82
C GLY A 290 16.84 -3.62 11.14
N ASN A 291 15.54 -3.53 11.47
CA ASN A 291 15.02 -4.06 12.73
C ASN A 291 14.21 -5.36 12.55
N LYS A 292 14.41 -6.32 13.47
CA LYS A 292 13.58 -7.53 13.57
C LYS A 292 12.15 -7.13 13.95
N PHE A 293 11.17 -7.49 13.13
CA PHE A 293 9.76 -7.35 13.44
C PHE A 293 9.07 -8.71 13.40
N ARG A 294 7.94 -8.82 14.10
CA ARG A 294 7.05 -9.98 14.08
C ARG A 294 5.70 -9.54 13.49
N LEU A 295 5.15 -10.36 12.61
CA LEU A 295 3.82 -10.21 12.07
C LEU A 295 2.89 -11.24 12.68
N ASN A 296 1.75 -10.80 13.21
CA ASN A 296 0.74 -11.68 13.76
C ASN A 296 -0.58 -11.51 13.00
N SER A 297 -1.17 -12.63 12.59
CA SER A 297 -2.53 -12.63 12.02
C SER A 297 -3.55 -12.36 13.12
N LEU A 298 -4.41 -11.36 12.92
CA LEU A 298 -5.49 -11.05 13.84
C LEU A 298 -6.87 -11.51 13.33
N MET A 299 -6.90 -12.38 12.31
CA MET A 299 -8.15 -12.84 11.68
C MET A 299 -9.12 -13.55 12.63
N PHE A 300 -8.62 -14.16 13.70
CA PHE A 300 -9.41 -14.84 14.74
C PHE A 300 -9.35 -14.13 16.10
N HIS A 301 -8.86 -12.89 16.13
CA HIS A 301 -8.72 -12.14 17.37
C HIS A 301 -10.10 -11.68 17.90
N PRO A 302 -10.37 -11.72 19.22
CA PRO A 302 -11.67 -11.32 19.78
C PRO A 302 -12.10 -9.88 19.45
N LYS A 303 -11.14 -8.97 19.25
CA LYS A 303 -11.38 -7.57 18.85
C LYS A 303 -11.47 -7.35 17.33
N TYR A 304 -11.47 -8.41 16.49
CA TYR A 304 -11.46 -8.29 15.02
C TYR A 304 -12.55 -7.34 14.51
N SER A 305 -13.78 -7.50 14.97
CA SER A 305 -14.91 -6.66 14.55
C SER A 305 -14.72 -5.19 14.90
N ILE A 306 -14.09 -4.90 16.04
CA ILE A 306 -13.86 -3.51 16.50
C ILE A 306 -12.76 -2.86 15.66
N TYR A 307 -11.68 -3.59 15.37
CA TYR A 307 -10.64 -3.11 14.44
C TYR A 307 -11.20 -2.84 13.05
N ALA A 308 -12.02 -3.77 12.53
CA ALA A 308 -12.68 -3.62 11.24
C ALA A 308 -13.60 -2.41 11.22
N GLU A 309 -14.49 -2.24 12.21
CA GLU A 309 -15.43 -1.11 12.25
C GLU A 309 -14.72 0.24 12.27
N VAL A 310 -13.69 0.39 13.12
CA VAL A 310 -12.90 1.63 13.21
C VAL A 310 -12.19 1.92 11.90
N ALA A 311 -11.58 0.91 11.27
CA ALA A 311 -10.89 1.06 10.00
C ALA A 311 -11.84 1.39 8.84
N GLU A 312 -12.98 0.70 8.75
CA GLU A 312 -14.01 0.98 7.76
C GLU A 312 -14.53 2.40 7.92
N LYS A 313 -14.77 2.87 9.15
CA LYS A 313 -15.18 4.26 9.40
C LYS A 313 -14.13 5.25 8.92
N ALA A 314 -12.84 4.99 9.15
CA ALA A 314 -11.75 5.83 8.68
C ALA A 314 -11.70 5.92 7.15
N VAL A 315 -11.72 4.79 6.46
CA VAL A 315 -11.69 4.75 4.99
C VAL A 315 -12.90 5.46 4.40
N ASN A 316 -14.10 5.14 4.89
CA ASN A 316 -15.35 5.73 4.39
C ASN A 316 -15.48 7.24 4.71
N SER A 317 -14.71 7.77 5.68
CA SER A 317 -14.68 9.21 5.95
C SER A 317 -13.95 10.03 4.89
N ILE A 318 -13.02 9.40 4.16
CA ILE A 318 -12.25 10.03 3.08
C ILE A 318 -13.05 9.95 1.78
N GLY A 319 -13.56 8.77 1.45
CA GLY A 319 -14.44 8.57 0.29
C GLY A 319 -14.40 7.13 -0.23
N ASN A 320 -14.76 6.96 -1.50
CA ASN A 320 -14.83 5.65 -2.15
C ASN A 320 -13.42 5.17 -2.54
N ILE A 321 -12.74 4.55 -1.57
CA ILE A 321 -11.39 4.01 -1.75
C ILE A 321 -11.46 2.52 -2.07
N LEU A 322 -10.85 2.11 -3.19
CA LEU A 322 -10.87 0.73 -3.64
C LEU A 322 -9.97 -0.16 -2.78
N ILE A 323 -8.76 0.29 -2.47
CA ILE A 323 -7.81 -0.39 -1.58
C ILE A 323 -7.21 0.64 -0.63
N ALA A 324 -7.09 0.27 0.65
CA ALA A 324 -6.41 1.07 1.66
C ALA A 324 -5.87 0.19 2.79
N GLY A 325 -4.77 0.60 3.42
CA GLY A 325 -4.33 0.05 4.71
C GLY A 325 -4.53 1.06 5.81
N VAL A 326 -5.34 0.73 6.80
CA VAL A 326 -5.58 1.61 7.96
C VAL A 326 -4.66 1.19 9.09
N ASP A 327 -3.80 2.10 9.51
CA ASP A 327 -2.91 1.88 10.65
C ASP A 327 -3.63 2.34 11.92
N VAL A 328 -3.79 1.43 12.87
CA VAL A 328 -4.46 1.66 14.14
C VAL A 328 -3.58 1.26 15.32
N LEU A 329 -3.78 1.91 16.45
CA LEU A 329 -3.24 1.52 17.75
C LEU A 329 -4.37 0.95 18.61
N ASP A 330 -4.10 -0.16 19.29
CA ASP A 330 -4.97 -0.70 20.34
C ASP A 330 -4.40 -0.27 21.70
N SER A 331 -4.97 0.80 22.25
CA SER A 331 -4.59 1.35 23.55
C SER A 331 -5.59 0.91 24.61
N HIS A 332 -5.09 0.54 25.79
CA HIS A 332 -5.90 0.33 26.98
C HIS A 332 -6.52 1.63 27.49
N ALA A 333 -5.83 2.76 27.33
CA ALA A 333 -6.26 4.06 27.82
C ALA A 333 -7.15 4.83 26.83
N GLU A 334 -6.78 4.84 25.55
CA GLU A 334 -7.46 5.62 24.49
C GLU A 334 -8.43 4.77 23.65
N GLY A 335 -8.43 3.45 23.83
CA GLY A 335 -9.13 2.52 22.96
C GLY A 335 -8.44 2.34 21.61
N ILE A 336 -9.21 1.92 20.61
CA ILE A 336 -8.70 1.74 19.25
C ILE A 336 -8.74 3.07 18.51
N VAL A 337 -7.57 3.57 18.11
CA VAL A 337 -7.41 4.88 17.47
C VAL A 337 -6.68 4.75 16.13
N VAL A 338 -7.09 5.55 15.15
CA VAL A 338 -6.55 5.57 13.79
C VAL A 338 -5.39 6.55 13.70
N LEU A 339 -4.29 6.09 13.08
CA LEU A 339 -3.09 6.89 12.84
C LEU A 339 -3.06 7.51 11.45
N GLU A 340 -3.33 6.70 10.43
CA GLU A 340 -3.35 7.08 9.03
C GLU A 340 -4.06 6.02 8.17
N VAL A 341 -4.48 6.43 6.98
CA VAL A 341 -4.99 5.58 5.91
C VAL A 341 -4.01 5.66 4.74
N ASN A 342 -3.41 4.52 4.41
CA ASN A 342 -2.41 4.35 3.36
C ASN A 342 -3.09 3.95 2.05
N GLY A 343 -2.85 4.69 0.96
CA GLY A 343 -3.41 4.39 -0.36
C GLY A 343 -2.76 3.21 -1.06
N PHE A 344 -1.48 2.97 -0.80
CA PHE A 344 -0.71 1.86 -1.36
C PHE A 344 -0.20 0.94 -0.24
N PRO A 345 -1.11 0.25 0.49
CA PRO A 345 -0.69 -0.60 1.60
C PRO A 345 0.16 -1.78 1.14
N ASP A 346 0.96 -2.31 2.05
CA ASP A 346 1.62 -3.58 1.77
C ASP A 346 0.59 -4.71 1.63
N ILE A 347 0.59 -5.37 0.47
CA ILE A 347 -0.29 -6.51 0.16
C ILE A 347 0.42 -7.82 0.51
N PHE A 348 1.75 -7.86 0.37
CA PHE A 348 2.51 -9.10 0.37
C PHE A 348 2.61 -9.70 1.76
N ASP A 349 3.01 -8.93 2.76
CA ASP A 349 3.15 -9.45 4.12
C ASP A 349 1.77 -9.76 4.73
N ASN A 350 0.77 -8.93 4.42
CA ASN A 350 -0.62 -9.18 4.80
C ASN A 350 -1.12 -10.51 4.22
N TRP A 351 -0.81 -10.81 2.97
CA TRP A 351 -1.18 -12.08 2.36
C TRP A 351 -0.46 -13.25 3.03
N LEU A 352 0.87 -13.20 3.17
CA LEU A 352 1.64 -14.29 3.80
C LEU A 352 1.20 -14.55 5.25
N THR A 353 0.86 -13.49 5.98
CA THR A 353 0.49 -13.58 7.39
C THR A 353 -0.93 -14.12 7.58
N THR A 354 -1.86 -13.74 6.70
CA THR A 354 -3.30 -14.02 6.90
C THR A 354 -3.86 -15.11 5.99
N GLY A 355 -3.12 -15.51 4.95
CA GLY A 355 -3.58 -16.43 3.90
C GLY A 355 -4.60 -15.82 2.93
N LYS A 356 -4.90 -14.52 3.05
CA LYS A 356 -5.85 -13.81 2.18
C LYS A 356 -5.12 -13.12 1.01
N CYS A 357 -5.33 -13.60 -0.22
CA CYS A 357 -4.65 -13.04 -1.39
C CYS A 357 -5.18 -11.64 -1.77
N GLY A 358 -4.51 -10.60 -1.31
CA GLY A 358 -4.90 -9.21 -1.63
C GLY A 358 -4.63 -8.80 -3.08
N PHE A 359 -3.68 -9.44 -3.79
CA PHE A 359 -3.41 -9.13 -5.20
C PHE A 359 -4.57 -9.56 -6.11
N GLN A 360 -5.09 -10.77 -5.91
CA GLN A 360 -6.31 -11.23 -6.58
C GLN A 360 -7.46 -10.29 -6.26
N LYS A 361 -7.63 -9.93 -4.97
CA LYS A 361 -8.73 -9.06 -4.55
C LYS A 361 -8.67 -7.67 -5.19
N LEU A 362 -7.47 -7.11 -5.33
CA LEU A 362 -7.22 -5.83 -6.02
C LEU A 362 -7.66 -5.91 -7.48
N ALA A 363 -7.23 -6.94 -8.20
CA ALA A 363 -7.58 -7.12 -9.60
C ALA A 363 -9.09 -7.27 -9.80
N GLU A 364 -9.75 -8.16 -9.04
CA GLU A 364 -11.21 -8.35 -9.07
C GLU A 364 -11.95 -7.02 -8.84
N CYS A 365 -11.57 -6.29 -7.78
CA CYS A 365 -12.25 -5.04 -7.43
C CYS A 365 -12.04 -3.98 -8.51
N PHE A 366 -10.84 -3.86 -9.07
CA PHE A 366 -10.54 -2.85 -10.08
C PHE A 366 -11.23 -3.12 -11.41
N ILE A 367 -11.27 -4.39 -11.83
CA ILE A 367 -12.01 -4.82 -13.01
C ILE A 367 -13.51 -4.53 -12.85
N ASN A 368 -14.08 -4.83 -11.68
CA ASN A 368 -15.48 -4.51 -11.40
C ASN A 368 -15.74 -3.00 -11.38
N LYS A 369 -14.81 -2.19 -10.85
CA LYS A 369 -14.89 -0.73 -10.88
C LYS A 369 -14.96 -0.21 -12.33
N ILE A 370 -14.10 -0.72 -13.22
CA ILE A 370 -14.12 -0.36 -14.65
C ILE A 370 -15.45 -0.77 -15.30
N LYS A 371 -15.90 -2.02 -15.06
CA LYS A 371 -17.16 -2.54 -15.62
C LYS A 371 -18.38 -1.74 -15.18
N SER A 372 -18.42 -1.25 -13.94
CA SER A 372 -19.56 -0.47 -13.41
C SER A 372 -19.80 0.88 -14.09
N LYS A 373 -18.87 1.33 -14.94
CA LYS A 373 -19.00 2.56 -15.74
C LYS A 373 -19.79 2.35 -17.04
N PHE A 374 -19.92 1.10 -17.50
CA PHE A 374 -20.66 0.68 -18.69
C PHE A 374 -21.97 0.01 -18.27
#